data_AF-A0A834B7L5-F1
#
_entry.id   AF-A0A834B7L5-F1
#
_cell.length_a   1.000
_cell.length_b   1.000
_cell.length_c   1.000
_cell.angle_alpha   90.00
_cell.angle_beta   90.00
_cell.angle_gamma   90.00
#
_symmetry.space_group_name_H-M   'P 1'
#
loop_
_entity.id
_entity.type
_entity.pdbx_description
1 polymer ?
#
loop_
_entity_poly.entity_id
_entity_poly.type
_entity_poly.pdbx_seq_one_letter_code
_entity_poly.pdbx_strand_id
1 'polypeptide(L)'
;MKKGTIFKGFREPDIHFLPSYKFDVGRDSYDTSSKQRTPSYTDRVVYRSRHKDDICPLRYSSCPGVRTSDHRPVYGLFRVRVRPGRDNIPLAAGKFDRELYLIGIRRRISKEIQRQQALKTQHSSAICTVS
;
A
#
# COMPACT_ATOMS: atom_id res chain seq x y z
N MET A 1 -13.22 18.48 3.41
CA MET A 1 -13.25 18.89 4.83
C MET A 1 -13.93 20.25 4.97
N LYS A 2 -15.24 20.29 5.21
CA LYS A 2 -16.06 21.48 4.94
C LYS A 2 -16.13 22.53 6.07
N LYS A 3 -15.97 22.12 7.34
CA LYS A 3 -16.15 23.04 8.49
C LYS A 3 -14.85 23.66 9.03
N GLY A 4 -13.68 23.27 8.53
CA GLY A 4 -12.39 23.86 8.93
C GLY A 4 -12.00 23.69 10.41
N THR A 5 -12.75 22.88 11.18
CA THR A 5 -12.52 22.63 12.61
C THR A 5 -11.30 21.74 12.86
N ILE A 6 -10.93 20.92 11.88
CA ILE A 6 -9.81 19.97 11.93
C ILE A 6 -9.10 19.98 10.57
N PHE A 7 -7.81 19.59 10.56
CA PHE A 7 -6.97 19.50 9.35
C PHE A 7 -6.85 20.83 8.58
N LYS A 8 -6.69 21.94 9.31
CA LYS A 8 -6.53 23.28 8.71
C LYS A 8 -5.35 23.31 7.73
N GLY A 9 -5.62 23.71 6.49
CA GLY A 9 -4.64 23.81 5.42
C GLY A 9 -4.27 22.48 4.74
N PHE A 10 -4.84 21.35 5.17
CA PHE A 10 -4.69 20.07 4.47
C PHE A 10 -5.73 19.92 3.37
N ARG A 11 -5.38 19.10 2.39
CA ARG A 11 -6.24 18.63 1.31
C ARG A 11 -6.27 17.10 1.34
N GLU A 12 -7.33 16.55 0.81
CA GLU A 12 -7.48 15.12 0.57
C GLU A 12 -7.83 14.93 -0.90
N PRO A 13 -7.25 13.94 -1.60
CA PRO A 13 -7.68 13.61 -2.95
C PRO A 13 -9.13 13.10 -2.96
N ASP A 14 -9.80 13.16 -4.11
CA ASP A 14 -11.16 12.66 -4.24
C ASP A 14 -11.23 11.14 -4.01
N ILE A 15 -12.24 10.71 -3.25
CA ILE A 15 -12.44 9.31 -2.88
C ILE A 15 -13.35 8.67 -3.93
N HIS A 16 -12.81 7.68 -4.65
CA HIS A 16 -13.56 6.86 -5.62
C HIS A 16 -13.59 5.37 -5.26
N PHE A 17 -12.99 4.99 -4.13
CA PHE A 17 -13.01 3.62 -3.60
C PHE A 17 -14.12 3.47 -2.55
N LEU A 18 -14.55 2.24 -2.28
CA LEU A 18 -15.56 1.92 -1.24
C LEU A 18 -14.99 2.08 0.18
N PRO A 19 -15.83 2.18 1.23
CA PRO A 19 -15.36 2.27 2.61
C PRO A 19 -14.33 1.19 2.96
N SER A 20 -13.25 1.57 3.63
CA SER A 20 -12.11 0.69 3.97
C SER A 20 -12.35 -0.16 5.22
N TYR A 21 -13.43 0.10 5.96
CA TYR A 21 -13.78 -0.52 7.24
C TYR A 21 -15.31 -0.63 7.39
N LYS A 22 -15.88 -1.55 8.16
CA LYS A 22 -15.27 -2.76 8.75
C LYS A 22 -15.65 -3.95 7.90
N PHE A 23 -14.67 -4.74 7.47
CA PHE A 23 -14.91 -5.99 6.74
C PHE A 23 -14.89 -7.19 7.69
N ASP A 24 -15.59 -8.26 7.32
CA ASP A 24 -15.30 -9.58 7.88
C ASP A 24 -13.91 -10.04 7.38
N VAL A 25 -13.09 -10.60 8.28
CA VAL A 25 -11.72 -11.00 7.94
C VAL A 25 -11.73 -12.04 6.82
N GLY A 26 -10.90 -11.84 5.79
CA GLY A 26 -10.82 -12.70 4.61
C GLY A 26 -11.93 -12.50 3.56
N ARG A 27 -12.96 -11.70 3.83
CA ARG A 27 -14.14 -11.53 2.97
C ARG A 27 -14.33 -10.08 2.53
N ASP A 28 -15.08 -9.87 1.46
CA ASP A 28 -15.49 -8.54 0.99
C ASP A 28 -16.85 -8.08 1.56
N SER A 29 -17.49 -8.90 2.42
CA SER A 29 -18.64 -8.47 3.19
C SER A 29 -18.24 -7.50 4.29
N TYR A 30 -19.01 -6.42 4.43
CA TYR A 30 -18.93 -5.55 5.62
C TYR A 30 -19.47 -6.29 6.85
N ASP A 31 -19.09 -5.82 8.04
CA ASP A 31 -19.34 -6.44 9.36
C ASP A 31 -20.73 -7.10 9.49
N THR A 32 -20.75 -8.43 9.43
CA THR A 32 -21.97 -9.24 9.59
C THR A 32 -22.23 -9.65 11.03
N SER A 33 -21.40 -9.21 11.98
CA SER A 33 -21.60 -9.47 13.40
C SER A 33 -22.82 -8.74 13.96
N SER A 34 -23.26 -9.09 15.18
CA SER A 34 -24.35 -8.41 15.88
C SER A 34 -24.09 -6.91 16.14
N LYS A 35 -22.82 -6.47 16.06
CA LYS A 35 -22.45 -5.06 16.25
C LYS A 35 -22.79 -4.20 15.02
N GLN A 36 -22.94 -4.81 13.84
CA GLN A 36 -23.36 -4.14 12.59
C GLN A 36 -22.68 -2.78 12.38
N ARG A 37 -21.34 -2.74 12.46
CA ARG A 37 -20.63 -1.47 12.34
C ARG A 37 -20.82 -0.87 10.95
N THR A 38 -21.19 0.41 10.92
CA THR A 38 -21.41 1.15 9.69
C THR A 38 -20.15 1.19 8.81
N PRO A 39 -20.23 0.81 7.52
CA PRO A 39 -19.14 0.99 6.58
C PRO A 39 -18.61 2.42 6.59
N SER A 40 -17.32 2.60 6.86
CA SER A 40 -16.69 3.89 7.11
C SER A 40 -15.33 4.01 6.43
N TYR A 41 -14.96 5.24 6.09
CA TYR A 41 -13.64 5.61 5.58
C TYR A 41 -12.74 6.02 6.74
N THR A 42 -12.28 5.04 7.52
CA THR A 42 -11.43 5.26 8.71
C THR A 42 -9.97 5.52 8.34
N ASP A 43 -9.54 5.01 7.18
CA ASP A 43 -8.14 5.04 6.74
C ASP A 43 -7.97 6.11 5.66
N ARG A 44 -7.14 7.13 5.92
CA ARG A 44 -7.11 8.38 5.13
C ARG A 44 -5.69 8.84 4.84
N VAL A 45 -5.46 9.39 3.65
CA VAL A 45 -4.22 10.07 3.29
C VAL A 45 -4.51 11.53 2.98
N VAL A 46 -4.06 12.41 3.87
CA VAL A 46 -4.18 13.86 3.71
C VAL A 46 -2.81 14.49 3.49
N TYR A 47 -2.75 15.60 2.76
CA TYR A 47 -1.50 16.27 2.44
C TYR A 47 -1.62 17.79 2.60
N ARG A 48 -0.49 18.44 2.86
CA ARG A 48 -0.38 19.90 2.95
C ARG A 48 0.94 20.34 2.32
N SER A 49 0.91 21.44 1.59
CA SER A 49 2.10 22.07 1.02
C SER A 49 2.22 23.53 1.45
N ARG A 50 3.45 24.04 1.53
CA ARG A 50 3.70 25.47 1.77
C ARG A 50 3.37 26.29 0.53
N HIS A 51 3.81 25.84 -0.63
CA HIS A 51 3.48 26.45 -1.91
C HIS A 51 2.27 25.74 -2.52
N LYS A 52 1.36 26.54 -3.08
CA LYS A 52 0.20 26.02 -3.82
C LYS A 52 0.71 25.13 -4.96
N ASP A 53 0.04 24.00 -5.16
CA ASP A 53 0.26 23.07 -6.29
C ASP A 53 1.63 22.33 -6.30
N ASP A 54 2.40 22.38 -5.20
CA ASP A 54 3.61 21.57 -5.04
C ASP A 54 3.32 20.06 -4.93
N ILE A 55 2.11 19.69 -4.51
CA ILE A 55 1.68 18.29 -4.37
C ILE A 55 0.49 18.05 -5.31
N CYS A 56 0.69 17.17 -6.29
CA CYS A 56 -0.31 16.74 -7.25
C CYS A 56 -0.67 15.26 -7.01
N PRO A 57 -1.86 14.96 -6.48
CA PRO A 57 -2.34 13.59 -6.36
C PRO A 57 -2.52 12.96 -7.75
N LEU A 58 -1.96 11.76 -7.93
CA LEU A 58 -2.10 10.97 -9.17
C LEU A 58 -3.07 9.81 -8.98
N ARG A 59 -3.11 9.21 -7.78
CA ARG A 59 -4.02 8.11 -7.46
C ARG A 59 -4.33 8.10 -5.97
N TYR A 60 -5.57 7.80 -5.62
CA TYR A 60 -6.00 7.57 -4.25
C TYR A 60 -6.98 6.41 -4.24
N SER A 61 -6.62 5.31 -3.57
CA SER A 61 -7.36 4.05 -3.67
C SER A 61 -7.12 3.16 -2.44
N SER A 62 -8.00 2.17 -2.27
CA SER A 62 -7.75 1.03 -1.40
C SER A 62 -7.15 -0.16 -2.16
N CYS A 63 -6.65 -1.15 -1.41
CA CYS A 63 -6.15 -2.43 -1.90
C CYS A 63 -7.13 -3.59 -1.55
N PRO A 64 -8.15 -3.86 -2.38
CA PRO A 64 -9.19 -4.85 -2.05
C PRO A 64 -8.69 -6.32 -2.06
N GLY A 65 -7.55 -6.59 -2.69
CA GLY A 65 -6.92 -7.92 -2.70
C GLY A 65 -6.24 -8.30 -1.39
N VAL A 66 -6.01 -7.35 -0.48
CA VAL A 66 -5.39 -7.60 0.83
C VAL A 66 -6.50 -7.70 1.89
N ARG A 67 -6.73 -8.92 2.39
CA ARG A 67 -7.91 -9.25 3.21
C ARG A 67 -7.59 -9.86 4.57
N THR A 68 -6.32 -9.81 4.96
CA THR A 68 -5.85 -10.39 6.24
C THR A 68 -6.32 -9.61 7.46
N SER A 69 -6.86 -8.41 7.27
CA SER A 69 -7.47 -7.54 8.29
C SER A 69 -8.91 -7.20 7.88
N ASP A 70 -9.68 -6.74 8.86
CA ASP A 70 -10.97 -6.06 8.70
C ASP A 70 -10.87 -4.66 8.07
N HIS A 71 -9.66 -4.15 7.87
CA HIS A 71 -9.37 -2.95 7.09
C HIS A 71 -8.78 -3.30 5.72
N ARG A 72 -9.11 -2.48 4.71
CA ARG A 72 -8.40 -2.47 3.42
C ARG A 72 -7.31 -1.41 3.42
N PRO A 73 -6.04 -1.74 3.11
CA PRO A 73 -4.97 -0.74 3.04
C PRO A 73 -5.35 0.38 2.07
N VAL A 74 -5.16 1.64 2.49
CA VAL A 74 -5.40 2.83 1.67
C VAL A 74 -4.05 3.45 1.30
N TYR A 75 -3.88 3.85 0.05
CA TYR A 75 -2.65 4.46 -0.45
C TYR A 75 -2.94 5.67 -1.33
N GLY A 76 -1.98 6.61 -1.34
CA GLY A 76 -1.96 7.76 -2.23
C GLY A 76 -0.66 7.79 -3.04
N LEU A 77 -0.77 8.03 -4.35
CA LEU A 77 0.35 8.30 -5.24
C LEU A 77 0.38 9.79 -5.54
N PHE A 78 1.54 10.42 -5.37
CA PHE A 78 1.70 11.86 -5.54
C PHE A 78 2.90 12.18 -6.42
N ARG A 79 2.76 13.19 -7.28
CA ARG A 79 3.88 13.91 -7.88
C ARG A 79 4.16 15.14 -7.04
N VAL A 80 5.38 15.28 -6.54
CA VAL A 80 5.79 16.37 -5.65
C VAL A 80 6.89 17.20 -6.30
N ARG A 81 6.74 18.52 -6.29
CA ARG A 81 7.74 19.46 -6.80
C ARG A 81 8.89 19.59 -5.80
N VAL A 82 10.12 19.36 -6.28
CA VAL A 82 11.36 19.54 -5.52
C VAL A 82 12.15 20.70 -6.13
N ARG A 83 12.91 21.41 -5.30
CA ARG A 83 13.77 22.54 -5.69
C ARG A 83 15.21 22.24 -5.29
N PRO A 84 16.23 22.79 -5.98
CA PRO A 84 17.64 22.62 -5.61
C PRO A 84 17.93 22.98 -4.14
N GLY A 85 18.79 22.21 -3.50
CA GLY A 85 19.25 22.41 -2.12
C GLY A 85 20.71 22.86 -2.03
N ARG A 86 21.26 22.84 -0.81
CA ARG A 86 22.68 23.08 -0.52
C ARG A 86 23.17 22.04 0.48
N ASP A 87 24.48 21.79 0.49
CA ASP A 87 25.11 20.73 1.30
C ASP A 87 25.50 21.19 2.71
N ASN A 88 25.16 22.43 3.08
CA ASN A 88 25.39 22.98 4.42
C ASN A 88 24.36 22.51 5.46
N ILE A 89 23.85 21.28 5.30
CA ILE A 89 22.90 20.62 6.19
C ILE A 89 23.40 19.20 6.48
N PRO A 90 23.00 18.58 7.61
CA PRO A 90 23.32 17.17 7.86
C PRO A 90 22.79 16.27 6.72
N LEU A 91 23.72 15.61 6.02
CA LEU A 91 23.39 14.74 4.90
C LEU A 91 23.14 13.31 5.38
N ALA A 92 22.23 12.60 4.69
CA ALA A 92 22.11 11.15 4.87
C ALA A 92 23.40 10.43 4.44
N ALA A 93 24.11 10.96 3.42
CA ALA A 93 25.42 10.49 2.97
C ALA A 93 25.51 8.95 2.78
N GLY A 94 24.49 8.34 2.18
CA GLY A 94 24.45 6.89 1.93
C GLY A 94 24.05 6.04 3.14
N LYS A 95 23.58 6.63 4.24
CA LYS A 95 23.03 5.90 5.38
C LYS A 95 21.66 5.32 5.05
N PHE A 96 21.54 3.99 5.13
CA PHE A 96 20.29 3.25 5.02
C PHE A 96 20.39 1.95 5.83
N ASP A 97 19.27 1.24 6.00
CA ASP A 97 19.25 -0.08 6.64
C ASP A 97 19.86 -1.14 5.69
N ARG A 98 21.16 -1.38 5.87
CA ARG A 98 21.91 -2.35 5.07
C ARG A 98 21.48 -3.79 5.34
N GLU A 99 21.10 -4.12 6.58
CA GLU A 99 20.71 -5.49 6.92
C GLU A 99 19.40 -5.86 6.24
N LEU A 100 18.40 -4.99 6.31
CA LEU A 100 17.13 -5.17 5.61
C LEU A 100 17.32 -5.27 4.09
N TYR A 101 18.20 -4.44 3.52
CA TYR A 101 18.53 -4.50 2.09
C TYR A 101 19.09 -5.88 1.70
N LEU A 102 20.02 -6.42 2.48
CA LEU A 102 20.60 -7.74 2.26
C LEU A 102 19.59 -8.87 2.47
N ILE A 103 18.72 -8.77 3.49
CA ILE A 103 17.61 -9.71 3.70
C ILE A 103 16.71 -9.73 2.46
N GLY A 104 16.40 -8.56 1.89
CA GLY A 104 15.62 -8.44 0.67
C GLY A 104 16.25 -9.14 -0.54
N ILE A 105 17.57 -8.99 -0.72
CA ILE A 105 18.32 -9.69 -1.77
C ILE A 105 18.24 -11.20 -1.58
N ARG A 106 18.54 -11.69 -0.38
CA ARG A 106 18.50 -13.13 -0.08
C ARG A 106 17.12 -13.73 -0.36
N ARG A 107 16.04 -13.08 0.12
CA ARG A 107 14.66 -13.54 -0.11
C ARG A 107 14.29 -13.59 -1.60
N ARG A 108 14.73 -12.62 -2.40
CA ARG A 108 14.48 -12.60 -3.86
C ARG A 108 15.18 -13.77 -4.56
N ILE A 109 16.45 -14.03 -4.23
CA ILE A 109 17.22 -15.16 -4.80
C ILE A 109 16.56 -16.49 -4.43
N SER A 110 16.26 -16.70 -3.14
CA SER A 110 15.64 -17.94 -2.67
C SER A 110 14.30 -18.21 -3.37
N LYS A 111 13.46 -17.17 -3.55
CA LYS A 111 12.17 -17.30 -4.23
C LYS A 111 12.32 -17.66 -5.71
N GLU A 112 13.30 -17.10 -6.41
CA GLU A 112 13.54 -17.45 -7.82
C GLU A 112 14.05 -18.88 -7.96
N ILE A 113 14.95 -19.34 -7.08
CA ILE A 113 15.42 -20.74 -7.07
C ILE A 113 14.24 -21.70 -6.86
N GLN A 114 13.37 -21.42 -5.88
CA GLN A 114 12.17 -22.21 -5.62
C GLN A 114 11.22 -22.24 -6.84
N ARG A 115 11.03 -21.10 -7.51
CA ARG A 115 10.21 -21.01 -8.73
C ARG A 115 10.76 -21.87 -9.85
N GLN A 116 12.08 -21.83 -10.09
CA GLN A 116 12.75 -22.61 -11.12
C GLN A 116 12.69 -24.12 -10.82
N GLN A 117 12.85 -24.50 -9.55
CA GLN A 117 12.69 -25.89 -9.12
C GLN A 117 11.26 -26.38 -9.38
N ALA A 118 10.24 -25.62 -8.97
CA ALA A 118 8.84 -25.98 -9.19
C ALA A 118 8.50 -26.18 -10.68
N LEU A 119 9.01 -25.31 -11.56
CA LEU A 119 8.82 -25.44 -13.01
C LEU A 119 9.50 -26.69 -13.59
N LYS A 120 10.69 -27.04 -13.11
CA LYS A 120 11.39 -28.28 -13.53
C LYS A 120 10.64 -29.53 -13.08
N THR A 121 10.08 -29.55 -11.87
CA THR A 121 9.33 -30.70 -11.34
C THR A 121 7.97 -30.89 -12.03
N GLN A 122 7.34 -29.81 -12.52
CA GLN A 122 6.10 -29.90 -13.30
C GLN A 122 6.31 -30.56 -14.67
N HIS A 123 7.47 -30.35 -15.31
CA HIS A 123 7.78 -30.99 -16.58
C HIS A 123 7.98 -32.51 -16.47
N SER A 124 8.35 -33.03 -15.30
CA SER A 124 8.58 -34.47 -15.09
C SER A 124 7.34 -35.26 -14.65
N SER A 125 6.20 -34.60 -14.40
CA SER A 125 4.99 -35.23 -13.82
C SER A 125 3.82 -35.42 -14.81
N ALA A 126 4.05 -35.21 -16.11
CA ALA A 126 3.03 -35.36 -17.17
C ALA A 126 2.80 -36.81 -17.67
N ILE A 127 3.01 -37.83 -16.84
CA ILE A 127 2.61 -39.21 -17.19
C ILE A 127 1.21 -39.45 -16.62
N CYS A 128 0.20 -39.16 -17.43
CA CYS A 128 -1.17 -39.62 -17.18
C CYS A 128 -1.26 -41.08 -17.64
N THR A 129 -1.29 -42.03 -16.71
CA THR A 129 -1.72 -43.41 -17.03
C THR A 129 -3.24 -43.42 -17.09
N VAL A 130 -3.78 -43.61 -18.29
CA VAL A 130 -5.18 -43.98 -18.50
C VAL A 130 -5.25 -45.49 -18.29
N SER A 131 -6.07 -45.92 -17.32
CA SER A 131 -6.52 -47.31 -17.16
C SER A 131 -8.01 -47.38 -17.44
#